data_AF-A0A1L9V7T0-F1
#
_entry.id   AF-A0A1L9V7T0-F1
#
_cell.length_a   1.000
_cell.length_b   1.000
_cell.length_c   1.000
_cell.angle_alpha   90.00
_cell.angle_beta   90.00
_cell.angle_gamma   90.00
#
_symmetry.space_group_name_H-M   'P 1'
#
loop_
_entity.id
_entity.type
_entity.pdbx_description
1 polymer ?
#
loop_
_entity_poly.entity_id
_entity_poly.type
_entity_poly.pdbx_seq_one_letter_code
_entity_poly.pdbx_strand_id
1 'polypeptide(L)'
;MSQIQLPKIGTITGINPDGTYQQGPIPGLGGPLDTATDFFKAWAAHASVGSFRHLINDLADHLSIRNEGLFPPCHGDFGHNNMIFDDEWRLLGVIDWESAFAAPWEIAAEFSLTPTTIPRAMDAP
;
A
#
# COMPACT_ATOMS: atom_id res chain seq x y z
N MET A 1 7.41 -14.85 0.66
CA MET A 1 7.37 -13.55 1.38
C MET A 1 8.55 -12.72 0.93
N SER A 2 8.31 -11.46 0.54
CA SER A 2 9.36 -10.53 0.10
C SER A 2 10.42 -10.37 1.20
N GLN A 3 11.71 -10.49 0.84
CA GLN A 3 12.83 -10.17 1.74
C GLN A 3 13.15 -8.67 1.78
N ILE A 4 12.57 -7.89 0.86
CA ILE A 4 12.79 -6.44 0.78
C ILE A 4 11.91 -5.77 1.83
N GLN A 5 12.54 -5.02 2.73
CA GLN A 5 11.89 -4.12 3.67
C GLN A 5 12.65 -2.80 3.69
N LEU A 6 11.91 -1.69 3.79
CA LEU A 6 12.42 -0.35 3.58
C LEU A 6 12.26 0.51 4.84
N PRO A 7 13.19 1.42 5.14
CA PRO A 7 13.16 2.20 6.38
C PRO A 7 12.01 3.21 6.44
N LYS A 8 11.52 3.70 5.30
CA LYS A 8 10.43 4.66 5.22
C LYS A 8 9.25 4.10 4.43
N ILE A 9 8.10 4.77 4.50
CA ILE A 9 6.94 4.55 3.65
C ILE A 9 7.05 5.49 2.44
N GLY A 10 7.03 4.93 1.23
CA GLY A 10 7.32 5.70 0.01
C GLY A 10 7.61 4.84 -1.22
N THR A 11 7.69 5.46 -2.39
CA THR A 11 8.07 4.78 -3.64
C THR A 11 9.58 4.48 -3.66
N ILE A 12 9.99 3.46 -4.41
CA ILE A 12 11.41 3.24 -4.72
C ILE A 12 11.73 4.04 -5.98
N THR A 13 12.61 5.05 -5.88
CA THR A 13 12.95 5.93 -7.01
C THR A 13 14.28 5.59 -7.66
N GLY A 14 15.06 4.70 -7.05
CA GLY A 14 16.39 4.35 -7.52
C GLY A 14 17.15 3.46 -6.54
N ILE A 15 18.38 3.14 -6.92
CA ILE A 15 19.33 2.36 -6.11
C ILE A 15 20.58 3.22 -5.92
N ASN A 16 21.01 3.37 -4.67
CA ASN A 16 22.25 4.06 -4.31
C ASN A 16 23.48 3.24 -4.76
N PRO A 17 24.66 3.87 -4.89
CA PRO A 17 25.89 3.17 -5.27
C PRO A 17 26.29 2.02 -4.33
N ASP A 18 25.83 2.05 -3.07
CA ASP A 18 26.07 1.01 -2.06
C ASP A 18 25.06 -0.16 -2.11
N GLY A 19 24.10 -0.12 -3.05
CA GLY A 19 23.05 -1.12 -3.20
C GLY A 19 21.80 -0.91 -2.35
N THR A 20 21.75 0.14 -1.52
CA THR A 20 20.53 0.51 -0.78
C THR A 20 19.52 1.22 -1.69
N TYR A 21 18.25 1.26 -1.30
CA TYR A 21 17.20 1.88 -2.11
C TYR A 21 16.99 3.36 -1.76
N GLN A 22 16.76 4.18 -2.78
CA GLN A 22 16.29 5.55 -2.64
C GLN A 22 14.77 5.55 -2.50
N GLN A 23 14.27 6.25 -1.49
CA GLN A 23 12.83 6.35 -1.24
C GLN A 23 12.31 7.75 -1.52
N GLY A 24 11.23 7.82 -2.30
CA GLY A 24 10.58 9.05 -2.71
C GLY A 24 9.12 9.14 -2.24
N PRO A 25 8.44 10.25 -2.57
CA PRO A 25 7.04 10.44 -2.24
C PRO A 25 6.14 9.43 -2.96
N ILE A 26 4.99 9.15 -2.36
CA ILE A 26 3.89 8.46 -3.01
C ILE A 26 3.10 9.49 -3.84
N PRO A 27 2.89 9.27 -5.14
CA PRO A 27 2.10 10.17 -5.98
C PRO A 27 0.73 10.47 -5.36
N GLY A 28 0.40 11.76 -5.24
CA GLY A 28 -0.86 12.21 -4.67
C GLY A 28 -0.94 12.21 -3.14
N LEU A 29 -0.03 11.55 -2.41
CA LEU A 29 -0.02 11.51 -0.93
C LEU A 29 1.15 12.29 -0.31
N GLY A 30 2.33 12.27 -0.94
CA GLY A 30 3.56 12.90 -0.43
C GLY A 30 4.52 11.92 0.24
N GLY A 31 5.42 12.42 1.11
CA GLY A 31 6.47 11.63 1.75
C GLY A 31 7.86 11.78 1.11
N PRO A 32 8.79 10.82 1.33
CA PRO A 32 8.62 9.58 2.09
C PRO A 32 8.37 9.84 3.59
N LEU A 33 7.66 8.93 4.24
CA LEU A 33 7.15 9.07 5.61
C LEU A 33 7.89 8.13 6.56
N ASP A 34 8.18 8.58 7.77
CA ASP A 34 8.97 7.81 8.73
C ASP A 34 8.15 6.77 9.50
N THR A 35 6.85 7.01 9.68
CA THR A 35 5.98 6.16 10.49
C THR A 35 4.65 5.83 9.83
N ALA A 36 4.02 4.73 10.26
CA ALA A 36 2.67 4.37 9.83
C ALA A 36 1.62 5.40 10.28
N THR A 37 1.81 6.01 11.46
CA THR A 37 1.03 7.17 11.92
C THR A 37 1.05 8.29 10.89
N ASP A 38 2.24 8.68 10.42
CA ASP A 38 2.38 9.78 9.46
C ASP A 38 1.68 9.44 8.15
N PHE A 39 1.74 8.18 7.74
CA PHE A 39 0.97 7.67 6.60
C PHE A 39 -0.54 7.78 6.81
N PHE A 40 -1.10 7.32 7.93
CA PHE A 40 -2.53 7.40 8.15
C PHE A 40 -3.03 8.84 8.27
N LYS A 41 -2.24 9.74 8.88
CA LYS A 41 -2.54 11.18 8.94
C LYS A 41 -2.52 11.81 7.54
N ALA A 42 -1.49 11.52 6.73
CA ALA A 42 -1.41 11.97 5.35
C ALA A 42 -2.60 11.45 4.54
N TRP A 43 -2.91 10.16 4.64
CA TRP A 43 -4.01 9.52 3.91
C TRP A 43 -5.37 10.12 4.28
N ALA A 44 -5.62 10.33 5.57
CA ALA A 44 -6.84 10.97 6.05
C ALA A 44 -7.03 12.41 5.55
N ALA A 45 -5.95 13.13 5.24
CA ALA A 45 -6.04 14.48 4.68
C ALA A 45 -6.67 14.49 3.28
N HIS A 46 -6.63 13.38 2.55
CA HIS A 46 -7.25 13.20 1.23
C HIS A 46 -8.69 12.68 1.28
N ALA A 47 -9.22 12.36 2.46
CA ALA A 47 -10.60 11.94 2.61
C ALA A 47 -11.57 13.12 2.45
N SER A 48 -12.62 12.94 1.64
CA SER A 48 -13.64 13.97 1.40
C SER A 48 -14.58 14.21 2.60
N VAL A 49 -14.61 13.27 3.55
CA VAL A 49 -15.49 13.31 4.72
C VAL A 49 -14.71 13.81 5.94
N GLY A 50 -15.02 15.04 6.40
CA GLY A 50 -14.31 15.68 7.50
C GLY A 50 -14.34 14.91 8.83
N SER A 51 -15.47 14.28 9.17
CA SER A 51 -15.57 13.46 10.39
C SER A 51 -14.65 12.25 10.38
N PHE A 52 -14.48 11.61 9.21
CA PHE A 52 -13.53 10.52 9.03
C PHE A 52 -12.10 11.01 9.20
N ARG A 53 -11.76 12.16 8.62
CA ARG A 53 -10.43 12.78 8.81
C ARG A 53 -10.13 13.03 10.29
N HIS A 54 -11.07 13.58 11.05
CA HIS A 54 -10.88 13.81 12.49
C HIS A 54 -10.65 12.51 13.25
N LEU A 55 -11.50 11.50 13.02
CA LEU A 55 -11.39 10.19 13.66
C LEU A 55 -10.02 9.54 13.40
N ILE A 56 -9.54 9.55 12.15
CA ILE A 56 -8.24 8.97 11.83
C ILE A 56 -7.10 9.76 12.48
N ASN A 57 -7.17 11.10 12.52
CA ASN A 57 -6.15 11.90 13.19
C ASN A 57 -6.06 11.60 14.70
N ASP A 58 -7.21 11.41 15.35
CA ASP A 58 -7.27 11.09 16.79
C ASP A 58 -6.79 9.66 17.08
N LEU A 59 -6.98 8.73 16.15
CA LEU A 59 -6.64 7.31 16.32
C LEU A 59 -5.31 6.90 15.70
N ALA A 60 -4.66 7.74 14.88
CA ALA A 60 -3.52 7.36 14.05
C ALA A 60 -2.40 6.66 14.82
N ASP A 61 -2.09 7.13 16.03
CA ASP A 61 -1.05 6.57 16.91
C ASP A 61 -1.40 5.17 17.47
N HIS A 62 -2.63 4.71 17.25
CA HIS A 62 -3.16 3.42 17.66
C HIS A 62 -3.58 2.53 16.48
N LEU A 63 -3.56 3.04 15.25
CA LEU A 63 -3.97 2.27 14.07
C LEU A 63 -2.92 1.23 13.68
N SER A 64 -1.64 1.49 13.95
CA SER A 64 -0.56 0.57 13.61
C SER A 64 -0.04 -0.17 14.83
N ILE A 65 0.10 -1.49 14.69
CA ILE A 65 0.83 -2.32 15.66
C ILE A 65 2.35 -2.15 15.44
N ARG A 66 2.76 -1.73 14.24
CA ARG A 66 4.16 -1.54 13.82
C ARG A 66 4.35 -0.16 13.23
N ASN A 67 4.36 0.84 14.11
CA ASN A 67 4.42 2.24 13.69
C ASN A 67 5.75 2.62 13.03
N GLU A 68 6.84 1.95 13.41
CA GLU A 68 8.17 2.18 12.86
C GLU A 68 8.55 1.06 11.90
N GLY A 69 9.50 1.36 11.00
CA GLY A 69 10.00 0.42 10.00
C GLY A 69 10.66 -0.84 10.59
N LEU A 70 11.03 -1.82 9.74
CA LEU A 70 11.04 -1.75 8.28
C LEU A 70 9.68 -2.09 7.65
N PHE A 71 9.35 -1.38 6.59
CA PHE A 71 8.07 -1.44 5.87
C PHE A 71 8.17 -2.34 4.63
N PRO A 72 7.21 -3.25 4.40
CA PRO A 72 7.19 -4.12 3.22
C PRO A 72 6.73 -3.37 1.96
N PRO A 73 7.14 -3.82 0.75
CA PRO A 73 6.57 -3.33 -0.50
C PRO A 73 5.12 -3.81 -0.67
N CYS A 74 4.28 -2.91 -1.17
CA CYS A 74 2.90 -3.13 -1.60
C CYS A 74 2.81 -2.93 -3.13
N HIS A 75 1.97 -3.70 -3.83
CA HIS A 75 1.87 -3.71 -5.29
C HIS A 75 1.21 -2.45 -5.88
N GLY A 76 0.24 -1.87 -5.16
CA GLY A 76 -0.57 -0.74 -5.64
C GLY A 76 -1.76 -1.14 -6.53
N ASP A 77 -1.65 -2.21 -7.32
CA ASP A 77 -2.76 -2.80 -8.10
C ASP A 77 -2.79 -4.33 -8.01
N PHE A 78 -3.04 -4.86 -6.81
CA PHE A 78 -2.98 -6.30 -6.58
C PHE A 78 -4.26 -7.00 -7.08
N GLY A 79 -4.44 -7.10 -8.40
CA GLY A 79 -5.59 -7.74 -9.05
C GLY A 79 -5.24 -9.07 -9.75
N HIS A 80 -6.27 -9.81 -10.18
CA HIS A 80 -6.08 -11.09 -10.90
C HIS A 80 -5.39 -10.90 -12.26
N ASN A 81 -5.60 -9.74 -12.88
CA ASN A 81 -4.94 -9.32 -14.13
C ASN A 81 -3.41 -9.23 -14.01
N ASN A 82 -2.90 -9.02 -12.80
CA ASN A 82 -1.47 -8.86 -12.53
C ASN A 82 -0.82 -10.14 -11.98
N MET A 83 -1.56 -11.25 -11.92
CA MET A 83 -1.09 -12.55 -11.47
C MET A 83 -0.94 -13.52 -12.64
N ILE A 84 0.22 -14.18 -12.70
CA ILE A 84 0.50 -15.21 -13.71
C ILE A 84 0.43 -16.57 -13.03
N PHE A 85 -0.36 -17.47 -13.60
CA PHE A 85 -0.50 -18.85 -13.14
C PHE A 85 -0.04 -19.82 -14.22
N ASP A 86 0.37 -21.03 -13.82
CA ASP A 86 0.50 -22.16 -14.74
C ASP A 86 -0.83 -22.90 -14.97
N ASP A 87 -0.77 -23.95 -15.79
CA ASP A 87 -1.93 -24.78 -16.15
C ASP A 87 -2.51 -25.56 -14.95
N GLU A 88 -1.77 -25.66 -13.84
CA GLU A 88 -2.22 -26.25 -12.57
C GLU A 88 -2.68 -25.20 -11.54
N TRP A 89 -2.91 -23.95 -11.96
CA TRP A 89 -3.34 -22.83 -11.10
C TRP A 89 -2.35 -22.46 -9.99
N ARG A 90 -1.05 -22.77 -10.16
CA ARG A 90 -0.02 -22.33 -9.22
C ARG A 90 0.47 -20.94 -9.63
N LEU A 91 0.53 -20.02 -8.66
CA LEU A 91 1.02 -18.66 -8.90
C LEU A 91 2.52 -18.70 -9.26
N LEU A 92 2.85 -18.28 -10.48
CA LEU A 92 4.22 -18.18 -10.98
C LEU A 92 4.84 -16.82 -10.70
N GLY A 93 4.04 -15.75 -10.68
CA GLY A 93 4.54 -14.40 -10.49
C GLY A 93 3.47 -13.34 -10.45
N VAL A 94 3.89 -12.14 -10.06
CA VAL A 94 3.10 -10.91 -10.03
C VAL A 94 3.84 -9.87 -10.87
N ILE A 95 3.13 -9.22 -11.79
CA ILE A 95 3.66 -8.22 -12.73
C ILE A 95 3.04 -6.85 -12.47
N ASP A 96 3.56 -5.81 -13.13
CA ASP A 96 3.01 -4.45 -13.08
C ASP A 96 3.24 -3.71 -11.76
N TRP A 97 4.50 -3.72 -11.30
CA TRP A 97 4.95 -3.10 -10.05
C TRP A 97 5.17 -1.57 -10.15
N GLU A 98 4.71 -0.91 -11.22
CA GLU A 98 5.00 0.52 -11.43
C GLU A 98 4.36 1.44 -10.38
N SER A 99 3.26 0.99 -9.76
CA SER A 99 2.57 1.70 -8.68
C SER A 99 3.02 1.25 -7.27
N ALA A 100 4.09 0.45 -7.18
CA ALA A 100 4.52 -0.12 -5.91
C ALA A 100 5.16 0.92 -4.97
N PHE A 101 4.93 0.72 -3.67
CA PHE A 101 5.50 1.56 -2.61
C PHE A 101 5.70 0.75 -1.33
N ALA A 102 6.61 1.17 -0.46
CA ALA A 102 6.72 0.62 0.89
C ALA A 102 5.55 1.14 1.74
N ALA A 103 4.81 0.24 2.39
CA ALA A 103 3.56 0.57 3.05
C ALA A 103 3.53 0.10 4.52
N PRO A 104 2.65 0.66 5.37
CA PRO A 104 2.33 0.06 6.66
C PRO A 104 1.95 -1.41 6.52
N TRP A 105 2.33 -2.23 7.51
CA TRP A 105 2.02 -3.66 7.53
C TRP A 105 0.51 -3.94 7.47
N GLU A 106 -0.30 -3.02 7.98
CA GLU A 106 -1.76 -3.10 8.00
C GLU A 106 -2.40 -3.04 6.59
N ILE A 107 -1.72 -2.48 5.59
CA ILE A 107 -2.25 -2.34 4.23
C ILE A 107 -1.40 -3.05 3.17
N ALA A 108 -0.17 -3.46 3.50
CA ALA A 108 0.74 -4.08 2.54
C ALA A 108 0.27 -5.43 1.99
N ALA A 109 -0.70 -6.07 2.67
CA ALA A 109 -1.32 -7.33 2.26
C ALA A 109 -2.76 -7.13 1.78
N GLU A 110 -3.06 -6.01 1.11
CA GLU A 110 -4.38 -5.75 0.55
C GLU A 110 -4.84 -6.96 -0.29
N PHE A 111 -6.02 -7.50 0.05
CA PHE A 111 -6.55 -8.68 -0.62
C PHE A 111 -6.72 -8.41 -2.10
N SER A 112 -6.59 -9.47 -2.91
CA SER A 112 -6.73 -9.33 -4.35
C SER A 112 -8.02 -8.60 -4.69
N LEU A 113 -7.92 -7.54 -5.51
CA LEU A 113 -9.05 -6.79 -6.04
C LEU A 113 -9.83 -7.71 -6.99
N THR A 114 -10.59 -8.64 -6.40
CA THR A 114 -11.57 -9.47 -7.09
C THR A 114 -12.83 -8.63 -7.26
N PRO A 115 -13.53 -8.74 -8.41
CA PRO A 115 -14.81 -8.08 -8.60
C PRO A 115 -15.94 -8.60 -7.68
N THR A 116 -15.67 -9.43 -6.67
CA THR A 116 -16.69 -9.99 -5.77
C THR A 116 -17.34 -8.99 -4.81
N THR A 117 -16.91 -7.73 -4.81
CA THR A 117 -17.47 -6.68 -3.94
C THR A 117 -18.37 -5.69 -4.69
N ILE A 118 -18.97 -6.06 -5.81
CA ILE A 118 -20.17 -5.34 -6.28
C ILE A 118 -21.32 -5.72 -5.33
N PRO A 119 -21.88 -4.80 -4.53
CA PRO A 119 -23.10 -5.08 -3.78
C PRO A 119 -24.18 -5.48 -4.78
N ARG A 120 -25.01 -6.46 -4.41
CA ARG A 120 -26.09 -7.01 -5.24
C ARG A 120 -27.28 -6.04 -5.39
N ALA A 121 -27.00 -4.80 -5.81
CA ALA A 121 -27.96 -3.70 -5.90
C ALA A 121 -27.62 -2.65 -6.98
N MET A 122 -26.73 -2.95 -7.94
CA MET A 122 -26.49 -2.07 -9.10
C MET A 122 -27.01 -2.65 -10.42
N ASP A 123 -27.88 -3.66 -10.34
CA ASP A 123 -28.84 -3.90 -11.41
C ASP A 123 -29.93 -2.81 -11.25
N ALA A 124 -29.74 -1.70 -11.94
CA ALA A 124 -30.80 -0.72 -12.14
C ALA A 124 -32.03 -1.41 -12.79
N PRO A 125 -33.25 -0.92 -12.57
CA PRO A 125 -34.42 -1.40 -13.31
C PRO A 125 -34.28 -1.16 -14.82
#